data_AF-A0A6A4Z8X9-F1
#
_entry.id   AF-A0A6A4Z8X9-F1
#
_cell.length_a   1.000
_cell.length_b   1.000
_cell.length_c   1.000
_cell.angle_alpha   90.00
_cell.angle_beta   90.00
_cell.angle_gamma   90.00
#
_symmetry.space_group_name_H-M   'P 1'
#
loop_
_entity.id
_entity.type
_entity.pdbx_description
1 polymer ?
#
loop_
_entity_poly.entity_id
_entity_poly.type
_entity_poly.pdbx_seq_one_letter_code
_entity_poly.pdbx_strand_id
1 'polypeptide(L)'
;MFSTDHTLEIIVTPAAAGLSCCALYKPSAIPRDQARWMLEEFDFTLSQICCNKSGDMAVSELWTMSPAQTTLVRAASSGPEVALPFGLLHHAFEALAKARPHARAVEIQDRWLSYGELDALANSVASDLAHLGVCVGSRVAVIMDRCLEFPIGLLAALKVGAAMMPLDVAFPSARLAFMVADAGVCAVVTTRRFRQTIVDLKLAVDVVTIDAATPKSEFVPSACHMATKLDEAYIVYTSGSTGKPKGVPVLHHSAVNSIQNHGILLDIQEGNRIFQLMAIGFDGFQADMWESLSFGATLVMRSEDDLSALSTASNLTCTPTALSLLGDPNQYPQLKVVAVAGEACPVAL
;
A
#
# COMPACT_ATOMS: atom_id res chain seq x y z
N MET A 1 41.07 -18.25 3.07
CA MET A 1 41.45 -19.69 2.92
C MET A 1 40.29 -20.55 3.44
N PHE A 2 40.34 -21.87 3.30
CA PHE A 2 39.26 -22.73 3.83
C PHE A 2 39.57 -23.18 5.25
N SER A 3 38.54 -23.15 6.09
CA SER A 3 38.58 -23.70 7.45
C SER A 3 38.10 -25.15 7.45
N THR A 4 38.78 -26.01 8.20
CA THR A 4 38.40 -27.43 8.39
C THR A 4 37.49 -27.62 9.59
N ASP A 5 37.75 -26.90 10.68
CA ASP A 5 37.24 -27.20 12.01
C ASP A 5 36.15 -26.23 12.48
N HIS A 6 36.22 -24.96 12.06
CA HIS A 6 35.27 -23.92 12.48
C HIS A 6 34.55 -23.26 11.30
N THR A 7 33.39 -22.66 11.55
CA THR A 7 32.64 -21.91 10.53
C THR A 7 33.46 -20.75 9.95
N LEU A 8 34.10 -19.98 10.84
CA LEU A 8 35.00 -18.88 10.52
C LEU A 8 36.13 -18.86 11.55
N GLU A 9 37.36 -18.67 11.08
CA GLU A 9 38.54 -18.46 11.90
C GLU A 9 39.18 -17.14 11.47
N ILE A 10 39.47 -16.26 12.43
CA ILE A 10 40.20 -15.01 12.18
C ILE A 10 41.56 -15.15 12.85
N ILE A 11 42.62 -15.11 12.03
CA ILE A 11 44.01 -15.13 12.48
C ILE A 11 44.53 -13.71 12.45
N VAL A 12 44.97 -13.21 13.61
CA VAL A 12 45.59 -11.89 13.75
C VAL A 12 47.07 -12.07 14.03
N THR A 13 47.92 -11.56 13.15
CA THR A 13 49.38 -11.69 13.27
C THR A 13 50.04 -10.32 13.36
N PRO A 14 50.91 -10.05 14.35
CA PRO A 14 51.73 -8.84 14.36
C PRO A 14 52.68 -8.79 13.17
N ALA A 15 52.77 -7.64 12.52
CA ALA A 15 53.71 -7.32 11.46
C ALA A 15 54.53 -6.07 11.83
N ALA A 16 55.62 -5.81 11.12
CA ALA A 16 56.55 -4.72 11.43
C ALA A 16 55.90 -3.31 11.49
N ALA A 17 54.77 -3.12 10.78
CA ALA A 17 54.07 -1.83 10.68
C ALA A 17 52.61 -1.88 11.17
N GLY A 18 52.14 -2.98 11.78
CA GLY A 18 50.74 -3.10 12.20
C GLY A 18 50.29 -4.53 12.49
N LEU A 19 48.98 -4.77 12.44
CA LEU A 19 48.38 -6.09 12.55
C LEU A 19 47.94 -6.57 11.16
N SER A 20 48.12 -7.85 10.87
CA SER A 20 47.58 -8.52 9.70
C SER A 20 46.46 -9.45 10.12
N CYS A 21 45.27 -9.25 9.54
CA CYS A 21 44.10 -10.07 9.77
C CYS A 21 43.84 -10.97 8.57
N CYS A 22 43.65 -12.27 8.80
CA CYS A 22 43.31 -13.24 7.76
C CYS A 22 42.13 -14.10 8.20
N ALA A 23 41.19 -14.37 7.28
CA ALA A 23 40.07 -15.27 7.55
C ALA A 23 40.20 -16.61 6.81
N LEU A 24 39.90 -17.69 7.54
CA LEU A 24 39.57 -19.00 7.00
C LEU A 24 38.09 -19.27 7.22
N TYR A 25 37.38 -19.77 6.20
CA TYR A 25 35.95 -20.00 6.31
C TYR A 25 35.56 -21.36 5.74
N LYS A 26 34.46 -21.93 6.23
CA LYS A 26 33.93 -23.20 5.76
C LYS A 26 32.82 -22.98 4.73
N PRO A 27 33.04 -23.26 3.43
CA PRO A 27 32.07 -22.94 2.37
C PRO A 27 30.72 -23.65 2.49
N SER A 28 30.68 -24.80 3.17
CA SER A 28 29.44 -25.52 3.43
C SER A 28 28.59 -24.91 4.55
N ALA A 29 29.14 -23.96 5.32
CA ALA A 29 28.45 -23.29 6.42
C ALA A 29 28.13 -21.83 6.09
N ILE A 30 29.05 -21.10 5.46
CA ILE A 30 28.85 -19.69 5.08
C ILE A 30 29.39 -19.38 3.67
N PRO A 31 28.75 -18.49 2.90
CA PRO A 31 29.28 -17.99 1.64
C PRO A 31 30.58 -17.18 1.83
N ARG A 32 31.39 -17.11 0.76
CA ARG A 32 32.64 -16.34 0.75
C ARG A 32 32.42 -14.86 1.10
N ASP A 33 31.37 -14.25 0.57
CA ASP A 33 31.09 -12.84 0.80
C ASP A 33 30.72 -12.56 2.26
N GLN A 34 29.98 -13.46 2.89
CA GLN A 34 29.69 -13.35 4.33
C GLN A 34 30.97 -13.41 5.17
N ALA A 35 31.86 -14.37 4.90
CA ALA A 35 33.15 -14.47 5.59
C ALA A 35 34.03 -13.23 5.36
N ARG A 36 34.03 -12.69 4.14
CA ARG A 36 34.75 -11.46 3.80
C ARG A 36 34.21 -10.26 4.57
N TRP A 37 32.89 -10.07 4.62
CA TRP A 37 32.28 -8.96 5.35
C TRP A 37 32.57 -9.02 6.85
N MET A 38 32.55 -10.22 7.44
CA MET A 38 32.92 -10.40 8.85
C MET A 38 34.40 -10.03 9.11
N LEU A 39 35.32 -10.36 8.19
CA LEU A 39 36.72 -9.95 8.30
C LEU A 39 36.89 -8.43 8.13
N GLU A 40 36.21 -7.82 7.16
CA GLU A 40 36.23 -6.37 6.92
C GLU A 40 35.70 -5.58 8.14
N GLU A 41 34.64 -6.07 8.79
CA GLU A 41 34.10 -5.49 10.03
C GLU A 41 35.06 -5.65 11.21
N PHE A 42 35.68 -6.82 11.35
CA PHE A 42 36.67 -7.07 12.39
C PHE A 42 37.89 -6.15 12.24
N ASP A 43 38.42 -6.03 11.02
CA ASP A 43 39.55 -5.14 10.70
C ASP A 43 39.24 -3.67 11.00
N PHE A 44 38.03 -3.22 10.63
CA PHE A 44 37.58 -1.86 10.92
C PHE A 44 37.46 -1.62 12.43
N THR A 45 36.83 -2.54 13.16
CA THR A 45 36.67 -2.45 14.62
C THR A 45 38.02 -2.41 15.32
N LEU A 46 38.94 -3.28 14.93
CA LEU A 46 40.30 -3.33 15.47
C LEU A 46 41.08 -2.04 15.18
N SER A 47 40.86 -1.44 14.00
CA SER A 47 41.44 -0.15 13.64
C SER A 47 40.91 0.98 14.52
N GLN A 48 39.61 0.99 14.89
CA GLN A 48 39.06 1.97 15.82
C GLN A 48 39.74 1.89 17.19
N ILE A 49 39.92 0.68 17.72
CA ILE A 49 40.63 0.44 18.99
C ILE A 49 42.08 0.93 18.90
N CYS A 50 42.80 0.55 17.84
CA CYS A 50 44.20 0.94 17.64
C CYS A 50 44.38 2.47 17.50
N CYS A 51 43.40 3.16 16.91
CA CYS A 51 43.46 4.62 16.73
C CYS A 51 43.01 5.41 17.96
N ASN A 52 42.33 4.77 18.91
CA ASN A 52 41.85 5.43 20.12
C ASN A 52 42.96 5.62 21.17
N LYS A 53 43.62 6.77 21.13
CA LYS A 53 44.75 7.09 22.03
C LYS A 53 44.35 7.53 23.43
N SER A 54 43.07 7.88 23.67
CA SER A 54 42.60 8.38 24.97
C SER A 54 42.19 7.28 25.94
N GLY A 55 41.90 6.06 25.46
CA GLY A 55 41.57 4.90 26.30
C GLY A 55 40.14 4.85 26.87
N ASP A 56 39.35 5.92 26.69
CA ASP A 56 38.02 6.08 27.30
C ASP A 56 36.84 5.69 26.39
N MET A 57 37.06 4.90 25.33
CA MET A 57 35.99 4.52 24.39
C MET A 57 35.12 3.41 24.99
N ALA A 58 33.82 3.64 25.04
CA ALA A 58 32.87 2.61 25.46
C ALA A 58 32.78 1.50 24.41
N VAL A 59 32.65 0.24 24.84
CA VAL A 59 32.50 -0.91 23.93
C VAL A 59 31.29 -0.73 22.98
N SER A 60 30.23 -0.05 23.43
CA SER A 60 29.06 0.27 22.59
C SER A 60 29.39 1.17 21.39
N GLU A 61 30.49 1.93 21.44
CA GLU A 61 30.92 2.81 20.35
C GLU A 61 31.71 2.05 19.27
N LEU A 62 32.15 0.83 19.57
CA LEU A 62 32.85 -0.04 18.61
C LEU A 62 31.91 -0.71 17.60
N TRP A 63 30.59 -0.71 17.85
CA TRP A 63 29.58 -1.32 16.97
C TRP A 63 29.17 -0.41 15.80
N THR A 64 30.10 0.40 15.27
CA THR A 64 29.83 1.23 14.10
C THR A 64 30.05 0.42 12.83
N MET A 65 29.11 0.52 11.87
CA MET A 65 29.28 -0.12 10.56
C MET A 65 30.53 0.40 9.87
N SER A 66 31.29 -0.49 9.24
CA SER A 66 32.43 -0.07 8.42
C SER A 66 31.96 0.83 7.25
N PRO A 67 32.85 1.63 6.65
CA PRO A 67 32.50 2.42 5.46
C PRO A 67 31.93 1.57 4.32
N ALA A 68 32.42 0.35 4.13
CA ALA A 68 31.94 -0.58 3.12
C ALA A 68 30.51 -1.06 3.43
N GLN A 69 30.23 -1.47 4.66
CA GLN A 69 28.89 -1.86 5.12
C GLN A 69 27.91 -0.68 5.04
N THR A 70 28.32 0.50 5.47
CA THR A 70 27.52 1.73 5.38
C THR A 70 27.17 2.05 3.92
N THR A 71 28.13 1.90 3.00
CA THR A 71 27.90 2.11 1.57
C THR A 71 26.91 1.10 1.01
N LEU A 72 27.06 -0.19 1.36
CA LEU A 72 26.15 -1.26 0.94
C LEU A 72 24.72 -1.00 1.45
N VAL A 73 24.56 -0.74 2.75
CA VAL A 73 23.25 -0.47 3.36
C VAL A 73 22.61 0.76 2.73
N ARG A 74 23.35 1.85 2.53
CA ARG A 74 22.82 3.06 1.87
C ARG A 74 22.37 2.77 0.44
N ALA A 75 23.18 2.04 -0.33
CA ALA A 75 22.85 1.66 -1.70
C ALA A 75 21.60 0.76 -1.78
N ALA A 76 21.34 -0.06 -0.75
CA ALA A 76 20.16 -0.92 -0.67
C ALA A 76 18.92 -0.26 -0.04
N SER A 77 19.08 0.86 0.67
CA SER A 77 18.00 1.50 1.45
C SER A 77 17.20 2.53 0.65
N SER A 78 17.65 2.93 -0.54
CA SER A 78 16.99 3.99 -1.31
C SER A 78 17.05 3.68 -2.80
N GLY A 79 15.92 3.87 -3.48
CA GLY A 79 15.83 3.85 -4.92
C GLY A 79 16.25 5.19 -5.55
N PRO A 80 16.19 5.30 -6.88
CA PRO A 80 16.41 6.58 -7.56
C PRO A 80 15.36 7.62 -7.12
N GLU A 81 15.77 8.89 -7.09
CA GLU A 81 14.81 9.99 -6.95
C GLU A 81 14.05 10.19 -8.26
N VAL A 82 12.73 10.00 -8.22
CA VAL A 82 11.85 10.13 -9.38
C VAL A 82 10.80 11.19 -9.08
N ALA A 83 10.62 12.14 -10.00
CA ALA A 83 9.57 13.14 -9.88
C ALA A 83 8.19 12.47 -10.02
N LEU A 84 7.30 12.69 -9.05
CA LEU A 84 5.96 12.15 -9.10
C LEU A 84 5.12 12.90 -10.15
N PRO A 85 4.39 12.19 -11.03
CA PRO A 85 3.58 12.83 -12.08
C PRO A 85 2.35 13.57 -11.50
N PHE A 86 1.93 13.22 -10.29
CA PHE A 86 0.76 13.78 -9.62
C PHE A 86 1.06 14.12 -8.16
N GLY A 87 0.41 15.16 -7.65
CA GLY A 87 0.51 15.57 -6.24
C GLY A 87 -0.49 14.86 -5.32
N LEU A 88 -1.67 14.52 -5.84
CA LEU A 88 -2.76 13.87 -5.10
C LEU A 88 -3.11 12.53 -5.75
N LEU A 89 -3.60 11.60 -4.92
CA LEU A 89 -3.84 10.21 -5.29
C LEU A 89 -4.88 10.05 -6.41
N HIS A 90 -5.91 10.89 -6.41
CA HIS A 90 -7.02 10.81 -7.38
C HIS A 90 -6.74 11.56 -8.69
N HIS A 91 -5.67 12.38 -8.78
CA HIS A 91 -5.43 13.20 -9.97
C HIS A 91 -5.11 12.38 -11.23
N ALA A 92 -4.46 11.23 -11.09
CA ALA A 92 -4.21 10.33 -12.22
C ALA A 92 -5.53 9.82 -12.83
N PHE A 93 -6.45 9.39 -11.95
CA PHE A 93 -7.79 8.99 -12.33
C PHE A 93 -8.56 10.14 -13.02
N GLU A 94 -8.56 11.35 -12.46
CA GLU A 94 -9.28 12.50 -13.05
C GLU A 94 -8.74 12.87 -14.44
N ALA A 95 -7.42 12.83 -14.62
CA ALA A 95 -6.80 13.06 -15.93
C ALA A 95 -7.27 12.01 -16.95
N LEU A 96 -7.36 10.74 -16.55
CA LEU A 96 -7.86 9.65 -17.39
C LEU A 96 -9.36 9.74 -17.64
N ALA A 97 -10.17 10.11 -16.64
CA ALA A 97 -11.61 10.32 -16.82
C ALA A 97 -11.92 11.40 -17.85
N LYS A 98 -11.10 12.46 -17.90
CA LYS A 98 -11.19 13.49 -18.93
C LYS A 98 -10.71 13.02 -20.31
N ALA A 99 -9.59 12.29 -20.36
CA ALA A 99 -8.96 11.87 -21.62
C ALA A 99 -9.62 10.64 -22.28
N ARG A 100 -10.23 9.77 -21.46
CA ARG A 100 -10.78 8.45 -21.82
C ARG A 100 -12.11 8.19 -21.09
N PRO A 101 -13.11 9.07 -21.23
CA PRO A 101 -14.35 8.98 -20.44
C PRO A 101 -15.14 7.68 -20.67
N HIS A 102 -14.98 7.03 -21.83
CA HIS A 102 -15.71 5.80 -22.18
C HIS A 102 -14.96 4.50 -21.87
N ALA A 103 -13.70 4.59 -21.42
CA ALA A 103 -12.94 3.41 -21.01
C ALA A 103 -13.56 2.82 -19.74
N ARG A 104 -13.51 1.48 -19.60
CA ARG A 104 -14.06 0.78 -18.44
C ARG A 104 -13.14 0.96 -17.23
N ALA A 105 -13.65 1.56 -16.15
CA ALA A 105 -12.89 1.82 -14.92
C ALA A 105 -13.03 0.71 -13.90
N VAL A 106 -14.27 0.32 -13.61
CA VAL A 106 -14.59 -0.68 -12.60
C VAL A 106 -15.70 -1.59 -13.10
N GLU A 107 -15.59 -2.87 -12.79
CA GLU A 107 -16.63 -3.86 -13.08
C GLU A 107 -16.85 -4.81 -11.91
N ILE A 108 -18.07 -5.34 -11.85
CA ILE A 108 -18.46 -6.43 -10.96
C ILE A 108 -19.52 -7.26 -11.70
N GLN A 109 -19.23 -8.55 -11.90
CA GLN A 109 -20.05 -9.42 -12.75
C GLN A 109 -20.26 -8.79 -14.14
N ASP A 110 -21.50 -8.73 -14.64
CA ASP A 110 -21.84 -8.16 -15.95
C ASP A 110 -22.04 -6.63 -15.93
N ARG A 111 -21.86 -5.98 -14.78
CA ARG A 111 -22.05 -4.53 -14.61
C ARG A 111 -20.72 -3.82 -14.54
N TRP A 112 -20.67 -2.60 -15.07
CA TRP A 112 -19.46 -1.79 -15.05
C TRP A 112 -19.78 -0.29 -15.07
N LEU A 113 -18.81 0.52 -14.67
CA LEU A 113 -18.80 1.97 -14.84
C LEU A 113 -17.58 2.36 -15.67
N SER A 114 -17.79 3.27 -16.61
CA SER A 114 -16.69 3.94 -17.31
C SER A 114 -15.96 4.92 -16.39
N TYR A 115 -14.76 5.36 -16.78
CA TYR A 115 -14.04 6.40 -16.05
C TYR A 115 -14.85 7.70 -15.95
N GLY A 116 -15.55 8.09 -17.03
CA GLY A 116 -16.37 9.30 -17.03
C GLY A 116 -17.62 9.19 -16.16
N GLU A 117 -18.30 8.04 -16.17
CA GLU A 117 -19.45 7.80 -15.28
C GLU A 117 -19.04 7.74 -13.82
N LEU A 118 -17.93 7.06 -13.52
CA LEU A 118 -17.38 6.97 -12.17
C LEU A 118 -17.01 8.37 -11.65
N ASP A 119 -16.36 9.20 -12.46
CA ASP A 119 -16.00 10.57 -12.09
C ASP A 119 -17.24 11.44 -11.86
N ALA A 120 -18.23 11.40 -12.76
CA ALA A 120 -19.46 12.18 -12.64
C ALA A 120 -20.28 11.84 -11.38
N LEU A 121 -20.35 10.54 -11.05
CA LEU A 121 -21.01 10.08 -9.82
C LEU A 121 -20.21 10.49 -8.58
N ALA A 122 -18.87 10.38 -8.62
CA ALA A 122 -18.01 10.81 -7.53
C ALA A 122 -18.11 12.32 -7.29
N ASN A 123 -18.20 13.13 -8.35
CA ASN A 123 -18.44 14.58 -8.27
C ASN A 123 -19.80 14.88 -7.63
N SER A 124 -20.85 14.11 -7.94
CA SER A 124 -22.16 14.31 -7.30
C SER A 124 -22.10 14.07 -5.78
N VAL A 125 -21.45 12.98 -5.35
CA VAL A 125 -21.28 12.68 -3.92
C VAL A 125 -20.32 13.68 -3.25
N ALA A 126 -19.29 14.17 -3.96
CA ALA A 126 -18.40 15.21 -3.46
C ALA A 126 -19.16 16.53 -3.19
N SER A 127 -20.11 16.89 -4.06
CA SER A 127 -21.00 18.03 -3.84
C SER A 127 -21.84 17.88 -2.57
N ASP A 128 -22.42 16.69 -2.34
CA ASP A 128 -23.16 16.39 -1.11
C ASP A 128 -22.26 16.49 0.13
N LEU A 129 -21.04 15.97 0.08
CA LEU A 129 -20.07 16.08 1.17
C LEU A 129 -19.65 17.53 1.44
N ALA A 130 -19.42 18.32 0.38
CA ALA A 130 -19.08 19.73 0.51
C ALA A 130 -20.23 20.56 1.14
N HIS A 131 -21.49 20.24 0.84
CA HIS A 131 -22.64 20.86 1.51
C HIS A 131 -22.72 20.56 3.01
N LEU A 132 -22.14 19.43 3.45
CA LEU A 132 -21.96 19.09 4.86
C LEU A 132 -20.73 19.75 5.50
N GLY A 133 -19.99 20.57 4.75
CA GLY A 133 -18.79 21.26 5.22
C GLY A 133 -17.53 20.40 5.25
N VAL A 134 -17.54 19.22 4.60
CA VAL A 134 -16.36 18.37 4.47
C VAL A 134 -15.31 19.08 3.61
N CYS A 135 -14.09 19.17 4.12
CA CYS A 135 -12.98 19.88 3.48
C CYS A 135 -11.62 19.26 3.86
N VAL A 136 -10.51 19.87 3.45
CA VAL A 136 -9.16 19.43 3.83
C VAL A 136 -9.03 19.28 5.35
N GLY A 137 -8.42 18.16 5.77
CA GLY A 137 -8.30 17.77 7.19
C GLY A 137 -9.50 17.01 7.75
N SER A 138 -10.60 16.90 6.99
CA SER A 138 -11.72 16.03 7.32
C SER A 138 -11.41 14.56 7.02
N ARG A 139 -12.15 13.65 7.66
CA ARG A 139 -12.08 12.20 7.42
C ARG A 139 -13.46 11.66 7.12
N VAL A 140 -13.59 10.95 6.01
CA VAL A 140 -14.86 10.39 5.54
C VAL A 140 -14.77 8.87 5.51
N ALA A 141 -15.65 8.20 6.25
CA ALA A 141 -15.76 6.75 6.18
C ALA A 141 -16.66 6.32 5.03
N VAL A 142 -16.19 5.37 4.23
CA VAL A 142 -16.98 4.74 3.16
C VAL A 142 -17.28 3.33 3.62
N ILE A 143 -18.54 3.08 4.02
CA ILE A 143 -18.96 1.86 4.69
C ILE A 143 -20.03 1.15 3.87
N MET A 144 -19.64 0.09 3.17
CA MET A 144 -20.52 -0.79 2.38
C MET A 144 -19.76 -2.08 2.00
N ASP A 145 -20.42 -3.00 1.29
CA ASP A 145 -19.76 -4.17 0.70
C ASP A 145 -19.10 -3.82 -0.66
N ARG A 146 -18.53 -4.82 -1.33
CA ARG A 146 -18.00 -4.66 -2.69
C ARG A 146 -19.14 -4.41 -3.67
N CYS A 147 -19.17 -3.21 -4.22
CA CYS A 147 -20.15 -2.78 -5.20
C CYS A 147 -19.56 -1.68 -6.10
N LEU A 148 -20.22 -1.38 -7.22
CA LEU A 148 -19.77 -0.32 -8.14
C LEU A 148 -19.74 1.05 -7.47
N GLU A 149 -20.55 1.24 -6.42
CA GLU A 149 -20.64 2.45 -5.63
C GLU A 149 -19.48 2.64 -4.66
N PHE A 150 -18.72 1.59 -4.35
CA PHE A 150 -17.63 1.68 -3.38
C PHE A 150 -16.51 2.65 -3.84
N PRO A 151 -15.97 2.55 -5.08
CA PRO A 151 -15.04 3.54 -5.61
C PRO A 151 -15.58 4.97 -5.68
N ILE A 152 -16.89 5.15 -5.92
CA ILE A 152 -17.54 6.47 -6.00
C ILE A 152 -17.35 7.22 -4.68
N GLY A 153 -17.61 6.56 -3.55
CA GLY A 153 -17.47 7.18 -2.22
C GLY A 153 -16.03 7.56 -1.88
N LEU A 154 -15.06 6.71 -2.24
CA LEU A 154 -13.65 6.97 -1.98
C LEU A 154 -13.13 8.15 -2.80
N LEU A 155 -13.47 8.19 -4.10
CA LEU A 155 -13.13 9.32 -4.97
C LEU A 155 -13.78 10.62 -4.50
N ALA A 156 -15.04 10.57 -4.10
CA ALA A 156 -15.77 11.74 -3.60
C ALA A 156 -15.11 12.36 -2.37
N ALA A 157 -14.68 11.53 -1.41
CA ALA A 157 -13.95 11.98 -0.23
C ALA A 157 -12.64 12.68 -0.60
N LEU A 158 -11.85 12.09 -1.50
CA LEU A 158 -10.59 12.69 -1.94
C LEU A 158 -10.79 14.01 -2.71
N LYS A 159 -11.85 14.11 -3.52
CA LYS A 159 -12.19 15.32 -4.30
C LYS A 159 -12.51 16.53 -3.42
N VAL A 160 -13.14 16.31 -2.27
CA VAL A 160 -13.36 17.38 -1.27
C VAL A 160 -12.13 17.66 -0.39
N GLY A 161 -11.01 17.01 -0.68
CA GLY A 161 -9.75 17.14 0.06
C GLY A 161 -9.69 16.36 1.37
N ALA A 162 -10.70 15.53 1.67
CA ALA A 162 -10.75 14.73 2.88
C ALA A 162 -9.98 13.41 2.72
N ALA A 163 -9.49 12.87 3.83
CA ALA A 163 -8.95 11.52 3.85
C ALA A 163 -10.10 10.50 3.78
N MET A 164 -9.95 9.50 2.91
CA MET A 164 -10.93 8.42 2.79
C MET A 164 -10.62 7.27 3.77
N MET A 165 -11.67 6.68 4.33
CA MET A 165 -11.56 5.55 5.26
C MET A 165 -12.46 4.39 4.79
N PRO A 166 -11.89 3.42 4.06
CA PRO A 166 -12.61 2.30 3.44
C PRO A 166 -12.93 1.23 4.50
N LEU A 167 -14.20 0.94 4.74
CA LEU A 167 -14.64 -0.05 5.74
C LEU A 167 -15.64 -1.05 5.16
N ASP A 168 -15.45 -2.32 5.53
CA ASP A 168 -16.40 -3.37 5.21
C ASP A 168 -17.60 -3.31 6.16
N VAL A 169 -18.81 -3.23 5.61
CA VAL A 169 -20.05 -3.25 6.39
C VAL A 169 -20.26 -4.56 7.14
N ALA A 170 -19.60 -5.65 6.74
CA ALA A 170 -19.65 -6.94 7.42
C ALA A 170 -18.90 -6.93 8.77
N PHE A 171 -18.12 -5.90 9.09
CA PHE A 171 -17.50 -5.78 10.40
C PHE A 171 -18.55 -5.66 11.52
N PRO A 172 -18.27 -6.22 12.71
CA PRO A 172 -19.18 -6.07 13.85
C PRO A 172 -19.51 -4.61 14.14
N SER A 173 -20.77 -4.30 14.45
CA SER A 173 -21.25 -2.94 14.70
C SER A 173 -20.40 -2.17 15.73
N ALA A 174 -19.99 -2.84 16.81
CA ALA A 174 -19.13 -2.23 17.83
C ALA A 174 -17.74 -1.86 17.29
N ARG A 175 -17.21 -2.64 16.34
CA ARG A 175 -15.93 -2.36 15.68
C ARG A 175 -16.04 -1.17 14.73
N LEU A 176 -17.10 -1.13 13.91
CA LEU A 176 -17.37 0.04 13.04
C LEU A 176 -17.53 1.31 13.86
N ALA A 177 -18.35 1.28 14.92
CA ALA A 177 -18.57 2.44 15.77
C ALA A 177 -17.29 2.91 16.47
N PHE A 178 -16.47 1.98 16.97
CA PHE A 178 -15.16 2.31 17.53
C PHE A 178 -14.26 3.01 16.51
N MET A 179 -14.13 2.45 15.31
CA MET A 179 -13.22 2.97 14.29
C MET A 179 -13.65 4.35 13.76
N VAL A 180 -14.97 4.56 13.58
CA VAL A 180 -15.52 5.87 13.19
C VAL A 180 -15.24 6.92 14.27
N ALA A 181 -15.45 6.58 15.54
CA ALA A 181 -15.23 7.49 16.66
C ALA A 181 -13.73 7.79 16.87
N ASP A 182 -12.88 6.76 16.83
CA ASP A 182 -11.43 6.87 17.03
C ASP A 182 -10.77 7.71 15.93
N ALA A 183 -11.21 7.55 14.68
CA ALA A 183 -10.70 8.34 13.55
C ALA A 183 -11.24 9.78 13.52
N GLY A 184 -12.26 10.13 14.32
CA GLY A 184 -12.89 11.46 14.25
C GLY A 184 -13.58 11.71 12.91
N VAL A 185 -14.23 10.68 12.36
CA VAL A 185 -14.94 10.76 11.07
C VAL A 185 -16.05 11.81 11.16
N CYS A 186 -16.14 12.70 10.16
CA CYS A 186 -17.16 13.75 10.11
C CYS A 186 -18.39 13.34 9.30
N ALA A 187 -18.25 12.43 8.34
CA ALA A 187 -19.33 11.94 7.50
C ALA A 187 -19.10 10.48 7.10
N VAL A 188 -20.20 9.75 6.93
CA VAL A 188 -20.23 8.38 6.40
C VAL A 188 -20.91 8.37 5.04
N VAL A 189 -20.23 7.81 4.04
CA VAL A 189 -20.81 7.51 2.72
C VAL A 189 -21.18 6.03 2.66
N THR A 190 -22.40 5.72 2.24
CA THR A 190 -22.90 4.34 2.12
C THR A 190 -23.89 4.19 0.95
N THR A 191 -24.38 2.98 0.70
CA THR A 191 -25.45 2.74 -0.27
C THR A 191 -26.82 2.76 0.41
N ARG A 192 -27.90 2.88 -0.39
CA ARG A 192 -29.27 2.83 0.14
C ARG A 192 -29.56 1.51 0.87
N ARG A 193 -28.94 0.41 0.44
CA ARG A 193 -29.05 -0.92 1.06
C ARG A 193 -28.54 -0.91 2.51
N PHE A 194 -27.43 -0.23 2.79
CA PHE A 194 -26.80 -0.24 4.11
C PHE A 194 -27.08 0.99 4.96
N ARG A 195 -27.82 1.98 4.43
CA ARG A 195 -28.18 3.19 5.17
C ARG A 195 -28.75 2.89 6.56
N GLN A 196 -29.71 1.97 6.67
CA GLN A 196 -30.31 1.66 7.97
C GLN A 196 -29.29 1.04 8.93
N THR A 197 -28.43 0.13 8.44
CA THR A 197 -27.33 -0.45 9.22
C THR A 197 -26.43 0.63 9.82
N ILE A 198 -26.08 1.66 9.04
CA ILE A 198 -25.25 2.78 9.52
C ILE A 198 -26.01 3.65 10.54
N VAL A 199 -27.29 3.94 10.29
CA VAL A 199 -28.13 4.72 11.23
C VAL A 199 -28.28 4.00 12.57
N ASP A 200 -28.40 2.67 12.56
CA ASP A 200 -28.54 1.84 13.76
C ASP A 200 -27.27 1.80 14.62
N LEU A 201 -26.11 2.16 14.06
CA LEU A 201 -24.87 2.38 14.83
C LEU A 201 -24.96 3.62 15.74
N LYS A 202 -25.95 4.51 15.53
CA LYS A 202 -26.18 5.74 16.30
C LYS A 202 -24.94 6.62 16.40
N LEU A 203 -24.21 6.70 15.29
CA LEU A 203 -23.05 7.56 15.14
C LEU A 203 -23.52 9.02 15.09
N ALA A 204 -22.85 9.92 15.81
CA ALA A 204 -23.11 11.36 15.75
C ALA A 204 -22.43 11.99 14.53
N VAL A 205 -22.69 11.45 13.34
CA VAL A 205 -22.08 11.84 12.06
C VAL A 205 -23.14 11.85 10.96
N ASP A 206 -22.96 12.72 9.97
CA ASP A 206 -23.85 12.76 8.81
C ASP A 206 -23.68 11.52 7.93
N VAL A 207 -24.78 11.05 7.34
CA VAL A 207 -24.78 9.84 6.50
C VAL A 207 -25.27 10.19 5.09
N VAL A 208 -24.34 10.21 4.13
CA VAL A 208 -24.59 10.41 2.70
C VAL A 208 -24.87 9.06 2.05
N THR A 209 -25.90 9.01 1.21
CA THR A 209 -26.29 7.80 0.49
C THR A 209 -26.04 7.99 -1.00
N ILE A 210 -25.23 7.12 -1.60
CA ILE A 210 -24.92 7.18 -3.02
C ILE A 210 -26.19 6.87 -3.84
N ASP A 211 -26.50 7.77 -4.76
CA ASP A 211 -27.54 7.59 -5.77
C ASP A 211 -26.89 7.42 -7.14
N ALA A 212 -26.70 6.15 -7.54
CA ALA A 212 -26.01 5.79 -8.77
C ALA A 212 -26.89 5.93 -10.03
N ALA A 213 -28.17 6.32 -9.89
CA ALA A 213 -29.09 6.34 -11.03
C ALA A 213 -28.84 7.53 -11.97
N THR A 214 -28.42 8.69 -11.45
CA THR A 214 -28.12 9.87 -12.27
C THR A 214 -27.22 10.85 -11.51
N PRO A 215 -26.14 11.37 -12.13
CA PRO A 215 -25.38 12.47 -11.55
C PRO A 215 -26.29 13.69 -11.31
N LYS A 216 -26.23 14.28 -10.12
CA LYS A 216 -27.16 15.35 -9.70
C LYS A 216 -26.59 16.75 -9.86
N SER A 217 -25.30 16.91 -9.56
CA SER A 217 -24.61 18.21 -9.61
C SER A 217 -23.14 18.03 -9.92
N GLU A 218 -22.56 18.96 -10.66
CA GLU A 218 -21.12 19.09 -10.81
C GLU A 218 -20.53 19.65 -9.50
N PHE A 219 -19.45 19.04 -9.00
CA PHE A 219 -18.72 19.55 -7.86
C PHE A 219 -17.67 20.55 -8.33
N VAL A 220 -17.75 21.78 -7.83
CA VAL A 220 -16.76 22.83 -8.07
C VAL A 220 -16.00 23.07 -6.78
N PRO A 221 -14.71 22.69 -6.69
CA PRO A 221 -13.98 22.80 -5.44
C PRO A 221 -13.67 24.26 -5.11
N SER A 222 -13.71 24.60 -3.82
CA SER A 222 -13.33 25.91 -3.29
C SER A 222 -11.95 25.84 -2.63
N ALA A 223 -11.44 26.96 -2.12
CA ALA A 223 -10.11 27.02 -1.49
C ALA A 223 -9.92 26.01 -0.34
N CYS A 224 -10.96 25.72 0.45
CA CYS A 224 -10.87 24.74 1.54
C CYS A 224 -10.86 23.28 1.06
N HIS A 225 -11.14 23.01 -0.21
CA HIS A 225 -11.08 21.67 -0.80
C HIS A 225 -9.72 21.39 -1.49
N MET A 226 -8.79 22.35 -1.48
CA MET A 226 -7.48 22.23 -2.13
C MET A 226 -6.49 21.49 -1.23
N ALA A 227 -6.52 20.15 -1.27
CA ALA A 227 -5.52 19.34 -0.60
C ALA A 227 -4.13 19.49 -1.23
N THR A 228 -3.10 19.25 -0.45
CA THR A 228 -1.71 19.20 -0.85
C THR A 228 -1.17 17.78 -0.76
N LYS A 229 0.02 17.56 -1.34
CA LYS A 229 0.70 16.27 -1.27
C LYS A 229 1.00 15.79 0.16
N LEU A 230 0.98 16.71 1.14
CA LEU A 230 1.29 16.44 2.55
C LEU A 230 0.03 16.13 3.39
N ASP A 231 -1.16 16.24 2.81
CA ASP A 231 -2.40 15.90 3.49
C ASP A 231 -2.67 14.38 3.46
N GLU A 232 -3.47 13.92 4.42
CA GLU A 232 -3.89 12.53 4.53
C GLU A 232 -4.75 12.13 3.32
N ALA A 233 -4.33 11.10 2.59
CA ALA A 233 -5.12 10.51 1.52
C ALA A 233 -6.10 9.49 2.09
N TYR A 234 -5.60 8.60 2.97
CA TYR A 234 -6.43 7.53 3.51
C TYR A 234 -5.94 7.00 4.85
N ILE A 235 -6.83 6.25 5.52
CA ILE A 235 -6.55 5.62 6.81
C ILE A 235 -6.87 4.14 6.72
N VAL A 236 -5.88 3.30 7.04
CA VAL A 236 -6.05 1.84 7.16
C VAL A 236 -5.96 1.45 8.62
N TYR A 237 -6.92 0.65 9.09
CA TYR A 237 -6.91 0.15 10.47
C TYR A 237 -6.24 -1.22 10.57
N THR A 238 -5.29 -1.33 11.50
CA THR A 238 -4.60 -2.58 11.83
C THR A 238 -5.11 -3.15 13.15
N SER A 239 -4.93 -4.45 13.41
CA SER A 239 -5.40 -5.12 14.64
C SER A 239 -4.76 -4.57 15.92
N GLY A 240 -3.56 -3.98 15.82
CA GLY A 240 -2.80 -3.43 16.94
C GLY A 240 -2.27 -4.51 17.90
N SER A 241 -1.01 -4.39 18.33
CA SER A 241 -0.40 -5.33 19.29
C SER A 241 -1.09 -5.37 20.66
N THR A 242 -1.88 -4.33 20.99
CA THR A 242 -2.65 -4.21 22.22
C THR A 242 -4.09 -4.74 22.11
N GLY A 243 -4.45 -5.34 20.97
CA GLY A 243 -5.80 -5.85 20.68
C GLY A 243 -6.85 -4.77 20.36
N LYS A 244 -6.47 -3.48 20.43
CA LYS A 244 -7.30 -2.36 19.97
C LYS A 244 -6.86 -1.95 18.57
N PRO A 245 -7.78 -1.87 17.60
CA PRO A 245 -7.45 -1.43 16.26
C PRO A 245 -6.81 -0.03 16.26
N LYS A 246 -5.84 0.20 15.37
CA LYS A 246 -5.16 1.50 15.23
C LYS A 246 -5.22 1.98 13.78
N GLY A 247 -5.70 3.20 13.58
CA GLY A 247 -5.68 3.87 12.29
C GLY A 247 -4.28 4.33 11.91
N VAL A 248 -3.82 3.95 10.71
CA VAL A 248 -2.56 4.39 10.12
C VAL A 248 -2.88 5.38 9.01
N PRO A 249 -2.65 6.68 9.21
CA PRO A 249 -2.84 7.68 8.15
C PRO A 249 -1.72 7.56 7.11
N VAL A 250 -2.09 7.64 5.84
CA VAL A 250 -1.17 7.65 4.70
C VAL A 250 -1.34 8.95 3.94
N LEU A 251 -0.23 9.66 3.72
CA LEU A 251 -0.23 10.94 3.01
C LEU A 251 -0.29 10.75 1.49
N HIS A 252 -0.84 11.73 0.79
CA HIS A 252 -0.96 11.70 -0.67
C HIS A 252 0.36 11.40 -1.39
N HIS A 253 1.44 12.09 -1.05
CA HIS A 253 2.72 11.87 -1.73
C HIS A 253 3.26 10.45 -1.54
N SER A 254 3.03 9.85 -0.37
CA SER A 254 3.48 8.49 -0.05
C SER A 254 2.67 7.48 -0.85
N ALA A 255 1.34 7.65 -0.88
CA ALA A 255 0.46 6.81 -1.68
C ALA A 255 0.78 6.90 -3.18
N VAL A 256 0.92 8.11 -3.74
CA VAL A 256 1.26 8.28 -5.16
C VAL A 256 2.60 7.63 -5.50
N ASN A 257 3.62 7.81 -4.65
CA ASN A 257 4.92 7.17 -4.86
C ASN A 257 4.80 5.64 -4.94
N SER A 258 4.10 5.02 -3.99
CA SER A 258 3.91 3.57 -3.97
C SER A 258 3.12 3.08 -5.19
N ILE A 259 1.99 3.73 -5.52
CA ILE A 259 1.13 3.34 -6.64
C ILE A 259 1.86 3.47 -7.98
N GLN A 260 2.63 4.54 -8.18
CA GLN A 260 3.39 4.73 -9.42
C GLN A 260 4.50 3.67 -9.56
N ASN A 261 5.23 3.38 -8.47
CA ASN A 261 6.28 2.38 -8.49
C ASN A 261 5.72 0.95 -8.71
N HIS A 262 4.67 0.58 -7.98
CA HIS A 262 4.07 -0.74 -8.10
C HIS A 262 3.38 -0.94 -9.45
N GLY A 263 2.62 0.03 -9.95
CA GLY A 263 1.96 -0.08 -11.24
C GLY A 263 2.94 -0.35 -12.38
N ILE A 264 4.13 0.27 -12.37
CA ILE A 264 5.21 0.00 -13.32
C ILE A 264 5.76 -1.43 -13.12
N LEU A 265 6.05 -1.82 -11.88
CA LEU A 265 6.61 -3.14 -11.56
C LEU A 265 5.65 -4.30 -11.93
N LEU A 266 4.35 -4.04 -11.85
CA LEU A 266 3.28 -4.99 -12.15
C LEU A 266 2.79 -4.92 -13.60
N ASP A 267 3.45 -4.14 -14.47
CA ASP A 267 3.06 -3.93 -15.88
C ASP A 267 1.58 -3.57 -16.04
N ILE A 268 1.09 -2.66 -15.18
CA ILE A 268 -0.29 -2.17 -15.22
C ILE A 268 -0.36 -0.99 -16.20
N GLN A 269 -1.26 -1.11 -17.16
CA GLN A 269 -1.48 -0.17 -18.24
C GLN A 269 -2.93 -0.27 -18.76
N GLU A 270 -3.27 0.62 -19.70
CA GLU A 270 -4.56 0.61 -20.38
C GLU A 270 -4.84 -0.77 -20.99
N GLY A 271 -6.06 -1.28 -20.78
CA GLY A 271 -6.50 -2.59 -21.27
C GLY A 271 -6.20 -3.77 -20.32
N ASN A 272 -5.38 -3.59 -19.27
CA ASN A 272 -5.28 -4.59 -18.22
C ASN A 272 -6.58 -4.70 -17.40
N ARG A 273 -6.78 -5.88 -16.82
CA ARG A 273 -7.89 -6.22 -15.93
C ARG A 273 -7.30 -6.69 -14.61
N ILE A 274 -7.37 -5.85 -13.59
CA ILE A 274 -6.73 -6.09 -12.29
C ILE A 274 -7.77 -6.71 -11.35
N PHE A 275 -7.52 -7.94 -10.90
CA PHE A 275 -8.46 -8.62 -10.01
C PHE A 275 -8.31 -8.12 -8.58
N GLN A 276 -9.38 -7.57 -8.03
CA GLN A 276 -9.42 -7.06 -6.66
C GLN A 276 -9.69 -8.23 -5.70
N LEU A 277 -8.65 -8.81 -5.09
CA LEU A 277 -8.81 -9.96 -4.18
C LEU A 277 -8.92 -9.55 -2.70
N MET A 278 -8.04 -8.66 -2.25
CA MET A 278 -7.81 -8.32 -0.82
C MET A 278 -9.03 -7.73 -0.11
N ALA A 279 -9.24 -8.05 1.16
CA ALA A 279 -10.41 -7.51 1.89
C ALA A 279 -10.35 -5.97 1.99
N ILE A 280 -11.51 -5.31 1.99
CA ILE A 280 -11.66 -3.85 1.92
C ILE A 280 -10.80 -3.10 2.96
N GLY A 281 -10.69 -3.65 4.17
CA GLY A 281 -9.96 -3.04 5.27
C GLY A 281 -8.44 -3.18 5.20
N PHE A 282 -7.87 -3.87 4.20
CA PHE A 282 -6.43 -3.97 3.99
C PHE A 282 -5.94 -2.96 2.95
N ASP A 283 -4.72 -2.51 3.12
CA ASP A 283 -4.00 -1.66 2.17
C ASP A 283 -3.84 -2.30 0.78
N GLY A 284 -3.76 -3.62 0.70
CA GLY A 284 -3.77 -4.35 -0.57
C GLY A 284 -5.01 -4.09 -1.44
N PHE A 285 -6.19 -3.86 -0.85
CA PHE A 285 -7.37 -3.42 -1.62
C PHE A 285 -7.11 -2.06 -2.27
N GLN A 286 -6.48 -1.15 -1.52
CA GLN A 286 -6.18 0.20 -2.00
C GLN A 286 -5.13 0.15 -3.11
N ALA A 287 -4.12 -0.71 -2.99
CA ALA A 287 -3.15 -0.94 -4.06
C ALA A 287 -3.86 -1.36 -5.36
N ASP A 288 -4.64 -2.46 -5.33
CA ASP A 288 -5.37 -2.96 -6.51
C ASP A 288 -6.23 -1.86 -7.16
N MET A 289 -6.99 -1.11 -6.35
CA MET A 289 -7.89 -0.06 -6.84
C MET A 289 -7.12 1.12 -7.43
N TRP A 290 -6.17 1.70 -6.71
CA TRP A 290 -5.50 2.93 -7.15
C TRP A 290 -4.48 2.67 -8.26
N GLU A 291 -3.84 1.50 -8.30
CA GLU A 291 -3.03 1.10 -9.44
C GLU A 291 -3.90 0.97 -10.70
N SER A 292 -5.06 0.33 -10.60
CA SER A 292 -5.98 0.20 -11.72
C SER A 292 -6.40 1.58 -12.27
N LEU A 293 -6.92 2.43 -11.38
CA LEU A 293 -7.50 3.72 -11.74
C LEU A 293 -6.45 4.78 -12.13
N SER A 294 -5.19 4.62 -11.72
CA SER A 294 -4.11 5.56 -12.08
C SER A 294 -3.47 5.25 -13.43
N PHE A 295 -3.57 4.02 -13.91
CA PHE A 295 -2.91 3.54 -15.13
C PHE A 295 -3.89 3.26 -16.29
N GLY A 296 -5.18 3.54 -16.13
CA GLY A 296 -6.18 3.36 -17.18
C GLY A 296 -6.67 1.91 -17.33
N ALA A 297 -6.34 1.04 -16.38
CA ALA A 297 -6.79 -0.34 -16.36
C ALA A 297 -8.23 -0.44 -15.83
N THR A 298 -8.82 -1.64 -15.93
CA THR A 298 -10.11 -1.97 -15.32
C THR A 298 -9.91 -2.68 -13.99
N LEU A 299 -10.48 -2.13 -12.92
CA LEU A 299 -10.61 -2.81 -11.63
C LEU A 299 -11.73 -3.86 -11.69
N VAL A 300 -11.38 -5.13 -11.58
CA VAL A 300 -12.32 -6.26 -11.60
C VAL A 300 -12.64 -6.66 -10.16
N MET A 301 -13.80 -6.23 -9.65
CA MET A 301 -14.27 -6.63 -8.33
C MET A 301 -15.02 -7.95 -8.40
N ARG A 302 -14.83 -8.77 -7.35
CA ARG A 302 -15.66 -9.95 -7.10
C ARG A 302 -16.87 -9.63 -6.23
N SER A 303 -17.96 -10.33 -6.47
CA SER A 303 -19.05 -10.51 -5.50
C SER A 303 -18.66 -11.59 -4.49
N GLU A 304 -18.73 -11.30 -3.19
CA GLU A 304 -18.41 -12.25 -2.10
C GLU A 304 -17.36 -13.32 -2.48
N ASP A 305 -17.54 -14.60 -2.14
CA ASP A 305 -16.57 -15.68 -2.37
C ASP A 305 -16.50 -16.17 -3.84
N ASP A 306 -17.02 -15.39 -4.80
CA ASP A 306 -16.98 -15.72 -6.23
C ASP A 306 -15.66 -15.28 -6.87
N LEU A 307 -14.81 -16.24 -7.20
CA LEU A 307 -13.54 -16.01 -7.89
C LEU A 307 -13.64 -16.19 -9.42
N SER A 308 -14.83 -16.42 -9.98
CA SER A 308 -14.99 -16.73 -11.41
C SER A 308 -14.40 -15.67 -12.34
N ALA A 309 -14.52 -14.39 -11.97
CA ALA A 309 -13.98 -13.27 -12.73
C ALA A 309 -12.44 -13.26 -12.82
N LEU A 310 -11.73 -13.99 -11.94
CA LEU A 310 -10.27 -14.14 -12.00
C LEU A 310 -9.80 -14.75 -13.33
N SER A 311 -10.61 -15.65 -13.94
CA SER A 311 -10.31 -16.25 -15.25
C SER A 311 -10.17 -15.24 -16.39
N THR A 312 -10.69 -14.02 -16.20
CA THR A 312 -10.66 -12.93 -17.17
C THR A 312 -9.66 -11.83 -16.82
N ALA A 313 -9.01 -11.91 -15.66
CA ALA A 313 -8.06 -10.92 -15.20
C ALA A 313 -6.68 -11.13 -15.82
N SER A 314 -5.96 -10.04 -16.05
CA SER A 314 -4.56 -10.07 -16.49
C SER A 314 -3.56 -9.99 -15.35
N ASN A 315 -3.97 -9.41 -14.21
CA ASN A 315 -3.11 -9.21 -13.06
C ASN A 315 -3.82 -9.64 -11.78
N LEU A 316 -3.08 -10.27 -10.88
CA LEU A 316 -3.54 -10.66 -9.55
C LEU A 316 -2.46 -10.34 -8.52
N THR A 317 -2.85 -9.63 -7.45
CA THR A 317 -2.07 -9.55 -6.22
C THR A 317 -2.74 -10.39 -5.15
N CYS A 318 -2.00 -11.31 -4.54
CA CYS A 318 -2.54 -12.25 -3.54
C CYS A 318 -1.55 -12.50 -2.40
N THR A 319 -1.97 -13.18 -1.33
CA THR A 319 -1.01 -13.73 -0.36
C THR A 319 -0.49 -15.07 -0.86
N PRO A 320 0.71 -15.51 -0.44
CA PRO A 320 1.17 -16.88 -0.68
C PRO A 320 0.12 -17.94 -0.29
N THR A 321 -0.54 -17.76 0.85
CA THR A 321 -1.66 -18.63 1.25
C THR A 321 -2.79 -18.64 0.22
N ALA A 322 -3.24 -17.47 -0.25
CA ALA A 322 -4.30 -17.40 -1.26
C ALA A 322 -3.85 -18.03 -2.59
N LEU A 323 -2.62 -17.79 -3.03
CA LEU A 323 -2.06 -18.39 -4.25
C LEU A 323 -2.13 -19.92 -4.20
N SER A 324 -1.79 -20.52 -3.05
CA SER A 324 -1.83 -21.98 -2.86
C SER A 324 -3.23 -22.60 -3.01
N LEU A 325 -4.28 -21.79 -2.90
CA LEU A 325 -5.69 -22.22 -2.98
C LEU A 325 -6.31 -22.03 -4.37
N LEU A 326 -5.61 -21.40 -5.31
CA LEU A 326 -6.13 -21.13 -6.67
C LEU A 326 -6.11 -22.35 -7.59
N GLY A 327 -5.45 -23.44 -7.18
CA GLY A 327 -5.44 -24.68 -7.96
C GLY A 327 -4.54 -24.60 -9.21
N ASP A 328 -4.98 -25.18 -10.33
CA ASP A 328 -4.17 -25.32 -11.54
C ASP A 328 -4.10 -23.98 -12.30
N PRO A 329 -2.89 -23.41 -12.55
CA PRO A 329 -2.72 -22.16 -13.30
C PRO A 329 -3.39 -22.15 -14.70
N ASN A 330 -3.57 -23.32 -15.33
CA ASN A 330 -4.22 -23.42 -16.64
C ASN A 330 -5.70 -22.98 -16.63
N GLN A 331 -6.31 -22.84 -15.45
CA GLN A 331 -7.66 -22.29 -15.28
C GLN A 331 -7.72 -20.77 -15.50
N TYR A 332 -6.57 -20.09 -15.52
CA TYR A 332 -6.47 -18.62 -15.62
C TYR A 332 -5.63 -18.20 -16.83
N PRO A 333 -6.05 -18.53 -18.07
CA PRO A 333 -5.23 -18.33 -19.27
C PRO A 333 -4.98 -16.85 -19.62
N GLN A 334 -5.74 -15.92 -19.03
CA GLN A 334 -5.55 -14.48 -19.22
C GLN A 334 -4.57 -13.86 -18.23
N LEU A 335 -4.23 -14.57 -17.15
CA LEU A 335 -3.40 -14.06 -16.07
C LEU A 335 -1.93 -14.02 -16.52
N LYS A 336 -1.36 -12.82 -16.59
CA LYS A 336 0.01 -12.57 -17.07
C LYS A 336 0.97 -12.18 -15.95
N VAL A 337 0.45 -11.52 -14.91
CA VAL A 337 1.23 -11.06 -13.77
C VAL A 337 0.57 -11.55 -12.49
N VAL A 338 1.35 -12.24 -11.66
CA VAL A 338 0.95 -12.65 -10.31
C VAL A 338 1.97 -12.08 -9.33
N ALA A 339 1.49 -11.24 -8.42
CA ALA A 339 2.27 -10.71 -7.32
C ALA A 339 1.82 -11.34 -6.00
N VAL A 340 2.78 -11.65 -5.13
CA VAL A 340 2.53 -12.17 -3.80
C VAL A 340 3.09 -11.25 -2.73
N ALA A 341 2.29 -10.95 -1.73
CA ALA A 341 2.67 -10.07 -0.63
C ALA A 341 1.95 -10.45 0.68
N GLY A 342 2.35 -9.83 1.79
CA GLY A 342 1.71 -10.00 3.11
C GLY A 342 2.23 -11.18 3.94
N GLU A 343 2.88 -12.17 3.32
CA GLU A 343 3.48 -13.32 4.01
C GLU A 343 4.83 -13.68 3.36
N ALA A 344 5.66 -14.45 4.08
CA ALA A 344 6.87 -15.01 3.48
C ALA A 344 6.49 -15.99 2.37
N CYS A 345 7.02 -15.78 1.16
CA CYS A 345 6.74 -16.66 0.02
C CYS A 345 7.60 -17.95 0.11
N PRO A 346 7.01 -19.14 0.27
CA PRO A 346 7.72 -20.40 0.19
C PRO A 346 8.26 -20.67 -1.22
N VAL A 347 9.44 -21.28 -1.32
CA VAL A 347 10.07 -21.65 -2.61
C VAL A 347 9.25 -22.68 -3.42
N ALA A 348 8.31 -23.38 -2.76
CA ALA A 348 7.51 -24.43 -3.39
C ALA A 348 6.26 -23.92 -4.15
N LEU A 349 5.91 -22.64 -3.99
CA LEU A 349 4.84 -21.98 -4.75
C LEU A 349 5.39 -21.37 -6.04
#